data_AF-A0A939V8A0-F1
#
_entry.id   AF-A0A939V8A0-F1
#
_cell.length_a   1.000
_cell.length_b   1.000
_cell.length_c   1.000
_cell.angle_alpha   90.00
_cell.angle_beta   90.00
_cell.angle_gamma   90.00
#
_symmetry.space_group_name_H-M   'P 1'
#
loop_
_entity.id
_entity.type
_entity.pdbx_description
1 polymer ?
#
loop_
_entity_poly.entity_id
_entity_poly.type
_entity_poly.pdbx_seq_one_letter_code
_entity_poly.pdbx_strand_id
1 'polypeptide(L)'
;MNEYLRFFKYTLLSASAGLIEMGSFALFNELFHWHYWVSYFIALVLSVIWNFTINRRFTFKSTVNVPKAMLKVFGYYCVFTPVSLWLENELAGNMWWNEYLVTFINLFFNLATEYTFQRLVVYGKNVDQK
;
A
#
# COMPACT_ATOMS: atom_id res chain seq x y z
N MET A 1 -0.02 -9.44 20.97
CA MET A 1 -1.20 -9.57 20.06
C MET A 1 -0.85 -10.61 19.02
N ASN A 2 -1.69 -11.64 18.81
CA ASN A 2 -1.42 -12.69 17.83
C ASN A 2 -1.19 -12.08 16.44
N GLU A 3 -0.16 -12.52 15.72
CA GLU A 3 0.29 -11.92 14.45
C GLU A 3 -0.79 -11.96 13.36
N TYR A 4 -1.59 -13.03 13.33
CA TYR A 4 -2.77 -13.15 12.46
C TYR A 4 -3.77 -12.01 12.65
N LEU A 5 -3.98 -11.57 13.89
CA LEU A 5 -4.92 -10.50 14.23
C LEU A 5 -4.35 -9.12 13.86
N ARG A 6 -3.02 -8.96 13.83
CA ARG A 6 -2.34 -7.77 13.29
C ARG A 6 -2.45 -7.71 11.78
N PHE A 7 -2.22 -8.84 11.09
CA PHE A 7 -2.37 -8.93 9.64
C PHE A 7 -3.79 -8.61 9.20
N PHE A 8 -4.80 -9.22 9.84
CA PHE A 8 -6.20 -8.97 9.50
C PHE A 8 -6.63 -7.51 9.70
N LYS A 9 -6.20 -6.89 10.82
CA LYS A 9 -6.42 -5.44 11.05
C LYS A 9 -5.71 -4.59 10.00
N TYR A 10 -4.48 -4.94 9.63
CA TYR A 10 -3.73 -4.24 8.59
C TYR A 10 -4.45 -4.30 7.23
N THR A 11 -4.95 -5.48 6.82
CA THR A 11 -5.69 -5.64 5.56
C THR A 11 -6.96 -4.79 5.55
N LEU A 12 -7.75 -4.81 6.63
CA LEU A 12 -8.95 -3.97 6.75
C LEU A 12 -8.63 -2.47 6.70
N LEU A 13 -7.52 -2.07 7.32
CA LEU A 13 -7.07 -0.69 7.30
C LEU A 13 -6.54 -0.26 5.94
N SER A 14 -5.84 -1.15 5.23
CA SER A 14 -5.43 -0.90 3.85
C SER A 14 -6.64 -0.74 2.93
N ALA A 15 -7.69 -1.56 3.10
CA ALA A 15 -8.95 -1.37 2.38
C ALA A 15 -9.59 0.00 2.66
N SER A 16 -9.53 0.49 3.89
CA SER A 16 -10.04 1.83 4.24
C SER A 16 -9.24 2.97 3.59
N ALA A 17 -7.94 2.78 3.40
CA ALA A 17 -7.10 3.73 2.68
C ALA A 17 -7.47 3.79 1.20
N GLY A 18 -7.67 2.63 0.57
CA GLY A 18 -8.17 2.56 -0.81
C GLY A 18 -9.52 3.27 -1.00
N LEU A 19 -10.44 3.18 -0.03
CA LEU A 19 -11.70 3.94 -0.06
C LEU A 19 -11.48 5.46 0.01
N ILE A 20 -10.54 5.92 0.84
CA ILE A 20 -10.17 7.35 0.96
C ILE A 20 -9.50 7.84 -0.32
N GLU A 21 -8.68 7.01 -0.95
CA GLU A 21 -8.05 7.29 -2.25
C GLU A 21 -9.09 7.51 -3.33
N MET A 22 -10.00 6.55 -3.50
CA MET A 22 -11.06 6.65 -4.49
C MET A 22 -11.98 7.84 -4.20
N GLY A 23 -12.34 8.07 -2.94
CA GLY A 23 -13.18 9.21 -2.54
C GLY A 23 -12.49 10.55 -2.79
N SER A 24 -11.21 10.68 -2.46
CA SER A 24 -10.43 11.90 -2.69
C SER A 24 -10.21 12.12 -4.19
N PHE A 25 -9.90 11.07 -4.94
CA PHE A 25 -9.75 11.14 -6.38
C PHE A 25 -11.06 11.58 -7.05
N ALA A 26 -12.19 10.95 -6.72
CA ALA A 26 -13.50 11.36 -7.23
C ALA A 26 -13.81 12.83 -6.87
N LEU A 27 -13.51 13.25 -5.65
CA LEU A 27 -13.74 14.62 -5.21
C LEU A 27 -12.86 15.64 -5.96
N PHE A 28 -11.57 15.38 -6.18
CA PHE A 28 -10.69 16.29 -6.93
C PHE A 28 -10.91 16.23 -8.46
N ASN A 29 -11.26 15.06 -8.98
CA ASN A 29 -11.46 14.84 -10.42
C ASN A 29 -12.85 15.32 -10.88
N GLU A 30 -13.92 14.99 -10.16
CA GLU A 30 -15.29 15.36 -10.55
C GLU A 30 -15.72 16.72 -10.01
N LEU A 31 -15.32 17.08 -8.78
CA LEU A 31 -15.79 18.34 -8.18
C LEU A 31 -14.92 19.54 -8.58
N PHE A 32 -13.60 19.35 -8.66
CA PHE A 32 -12.64 20.41 -8.97
C PHE A 32 -12.15 20.41 -10.42
N HIS A 33 -12.47 19.37 -11.22
CA HIS A 33 -12.01 19.19 -12.61
C HIS A 33 -10.49 19.36 -12.78
N TRP A 34 -9.71 18.97 -11.77
CA TRP A 34 -8.26 19.08 -11.82
C TRP A 34 -7.67 18.05 -12.77
N HIS A 35 -6.46 18.34 -13.28
CA HIS A 35 -5.72 17.41 -14.13
C HIS A 35 -5.62 16.05 -13.45
N TYR A 36 -6.07 15.00 -14.17
CA TYR A 36 -6.16 13.61 -13.69
C TYR A 36 -4.93 13.17 -12.87
N TRP A 37 -3.74 13.45 -13.40
CA TRP A 37 -2.49 13.06 -12.78
C TRP A 37 -2.23 13.76 -11.43
N VAL A 38 -2.62 15.03 -11.30
CA VAL A 38 -2.48 15.81 -10.05
C VAL A 38 -3.49 15.35 -9.01
N SER A 39 -4.75 15.14 -9.41
CA SER A 39 -5.80 14.61 -8.54
C SER A 39 -5.44 13.22 -8.02
N TYR A 40 -4.90 12.36 -8.88
CA TYR A 40 -4.43 11.02 -8.52
C TYR A 40 -3.26 11.08 -7.53
N PHE A 41 -2.25 11.92 -7.78
CA PHE A 41 -1.11 12.06 -6.88
C PHE A 41 -1.53 12.54 -5.47
N ILE A 42 -2.42 13.54 -5.40
CA ILE A 42 -2.90 14.08 -4.12
C ILE A 42 -3.76 13.04 -3.39
N ALA A 43 -4.66 12.35 -4.11
CA ALA A 43 -5.47 11.28 -3.54
C ALA A 43 -4.62 10.14 -2.98
N LEU A 44 -3.57 9.73 -3.68
CA LEU A 44 -2.62 8.70 -3.25
C LEU A 44 -1.87 9.16 -1.99
N VAL A 45 -1.39 10.40 -1.95
CA VAL A 45 -0.72 10.95 -0.75
C VAL A 45 -1.67 10.97 0.46
N LEU A 46 -2.93 11.40 0.27
CA LEU A 46 -3.96 11.40 1.33
C LEU A 46 -4.29 9.99 1.82
N SER A 47 -4.47 9.04 0.90
CA SER A 47 -4.68 7.62 1.18
C SER A 47 -3.56 7.04 2.04
N VAL A 48 -2.31 7.29 1.65
CA VAL A 48 -1.13 6.83 2.38
C VAL A 48 -1.06 7.48 3.77
N ILE A 49 -1.31 8.79 3.88
CA ILE A 49 -1.35 9.49 5.18
C ILE A 49 -2.44 8.90 6.08
N TRP A 50 -3.62 8.62 5.54
CA TRP A 50 -4.72 8.00 6.27
C TRP A 50 -4.37 6.59 6.75
N ASN A 51 -3.83 5.77 5.84
CA ASN A 51 -3.33 4.42 6.11
C ASN A 51 -2.36 4.42 7.29
N PHE A 52 -1.34 5.29 7.24
CA PHE A 52 -0.34 5.41 8.30
C PHE A 52 -0.91 5.98 9.61
N THR A 53 -1.82 6.95 9.54
CA THR A 53 -2.41 7.57 10.74
C THR A 53 -3.22 6.55 11.53
N ILE A 54 -4.04 5.74 10.85
CA ILE A 54 -4.85 4.72 11.53
C ILE A 54 -4.01 3.49 11.90
N ASN A 55 -3.10 3.02 11.05
CA ASN A 55 -2.20 1.91 11.41
C ASN A 55 -1.31 2.25 12.61
N ARG A 56 -0.89 3.51 12.75
CA ARG A 56 -0.19 4.00 13.94
C ARG A 56 -1.06 3.96 15.19
N ARG A 57 -2.32 4.40 15.10
CA ARG A 57 -3.23 4.54 16.26
C ARG A 57 -3.82 3.20 16.71
N PHE A 58 -4.13 2.29 15.78
CA PHE A 58 -4.85 1.04 16.07
C PHE A 58 -3.99 -0.22 16.04
N THR A 59 -2.95 -0.29 15.20
CA THR A 59 -2.21 -1.55 14.96
C THR A 59 -0.86 -1.60 15.66
N PHE A 60 -0.08 -0.51 15.60
CA PHE A 60 1.33 -0.53 16.04
C PHE A 60 1.70 0.35 17.24
N LYS A 61 0.83 1.27 17.72
CA LYS A 61 1.12 2.19 18.85
C LYS A 61 2.58 2.67 18.88
N SER A 62 3.12 3.12 17.74
CA SER A 62 4.56 3.43 17.62
C SER A 62 4.79 4.89 17.23
N THR A 63 5.84 5.51 17.77
CA THR A 63 6.27 6.90 17.57
C THR A 63 7.12 7.08 16.30
N VAL A 64 6.91 6.25 15.28
CA VAL A 64 7.66 6.34 14.03
C VAL A 64 7.19 7.57 13.23
N ASN A 65 8.16 8.37 12.77
CA ASN A 65 7.92 9.53 11.92
C ASN A 65 7.27 9.11 10.60
N VAL A 66 6.03 9.56 10.39
CA VAL A 66 5.19 9.26 9.22
C VAL A 66 5.91 9.52 7.89
N PRO A 67 6.63 10.65 7.68
CA PRO A 67 7.31 10.90 6.41
C PRO A 67 8.45 9.92 6.12
N LYS A 68 9.16 9.46 7.15
CA LYS A 68 10.25 8.48 6.99
C LYS A 68 9.71 7.08 6.69
N ALA A 69 8.56 6.72 7.25
CA ALA A 69 7.86 5.47 6.94
C ALA A 69 7.34 5.46 5.50
N MET A 70 6.74 6.58 5.07
CA MET A 70 6.27 6.78 3.70
C MET A 70 7.41 6.68 2.68
N LEU A 71 8.56 7.31 2.93
CA LEU A 71 9.70 7.24 2.02
C LEU A 71 10.24 5.81 1.84
N LYS A 72 10.20 5.00 2.90
CA LYS A 72 10.59 3.58 2.84
C LYS A 72 9.61 2.78 1.99
N VAL A 73 8.30 2.97 2.18
CA VAL A 73 7.27 2.29 1.38
C VAL A 73 7.31 2.74 -0.07
N PHE A 74 7.55 4.04 -0.32
CA PHE A 74 7.76 4.57 -1.65
C PHE A 74 8.97 3.90 -2.33
N GLY A 75 10.10 3.79 -1.62
CA GLY A 75 11.28 3.06 -2.13
C GLY A 75 10.97 1.58 -2.44
N TYR A 76 10.14 0.92 -1.62
CA TYR A 76 9.66 -0.43 -1.92
C TYR A 76 8.84 -0.47 -3.22
N TYR A 77 7.86 0.42 -3.40
CA TYR A 77 7.07 0.46 -4.63
C TYR A 77 7.90 0.83 -5.86
N CYS A 78 8.91 1.70 -5.74
CA CYS A 78 9.83 2.00 -6.85
C CYS A 78 10.59 0.78 -7.36
N VAL A 79 10.84 -0.23 -6.52
CA VAL A 79 11.49 -1.48 -6.90
C VAL A 79 10.46 -2.55 -7.27
N PHE A 80 9.37 -2.64 -6.51
CA PHE A 80 8.35 -3.66 -6.72
C PHE A 80 7.61 -3.46 -8.05
N THR A 81 7.18 -2.24 -8.37
CA THR A 81 6.40 -1.95 -9.59
C THR A 81 7.11 -2.35 -10.89
N PRO A 82 8.38 -1.99 -11.15
CA PRO A 82 9.07 -2.45 -12.37
C PRO A 82 9.29 -3.97 -12.38
N VAL A 83 9.52 -4.60 -11.22
CA VAL A 83 9.68 -6.06 -11.11
C VAL A 83 8.35 -6.78 -11.38
N SER A 84 7.24 -6.28 -10.82
CA SER A 84 5.91 -6.86 -11.00
C SER A 84 5.42 -6.69 -12.44
N LEU A 85 5.71 -5.56 -13.09
CA LEU A 85 5.43 -5.32 -14.51
C LEU A 85 6.23 -6.26 -15.42
N TRP A 86 7.52 -6.46 -15.12
CA TRP A 86 8.34 -7.40 -15.87
C TRP A 86 7.84 -8.84 -15.71
N LEU A 87 7.51 -9.25 -14.49
CA LEU A 87 6.96 -10.57 -14.20
C LEU A 87 5.61 -10.80 -14.91
N GLU A 88 4.72 -9.80 -14.89
CA GLU A 88 3.44 -9.87 -15.60
C GLU A 88 3.63 -10.03 -17.10
N ASN A 89 4.53 -9.25 -17.70
CA ASN A 89 4.80 -9.31 -19.12
C ASN A 89 5.41 -10.66 -19.55
N GLU A 90 6.28 -11.26 -18.73
CA GLU A 90 6.84 -12.59 -19.00
C GLU A 90 5.80 -13.71 -18.85
N LEU A 91 4.99 -13.71 -17.78
CA LEU A 91 4.00 -14.78 -17.59
C LEU A 91 2.80 -14.64 -18.53
N ALA A 92 2.22 -13.45 -18.66
CA ALA A 92 1.05 -13.24 -19.51
C ALA A 92 1.43 -13.20 -21.00
N GLY A 93 2.53 -12.50 -21.34
CA GLY A 93 2.94 -12.28 -22.72
C GLY A 93 3.68 -13.47 -23.36
N ASN A 94 4.66 -14.05 -22.66
CA ASN A 94 5.48 -15.13 -23.23
C ASN A 94 4.92 -16.53 -22.91
N MET A 95 4.33 -16.74 -21.74
CA MET A 95 3.81 -18.06 -21.33
C MET A 95 2.30 -18.24 -21.59
N TRP A 96 1.60 -17.24 -22.14
CA TRP A 96 0.15 -17.28 -22.42
C TRP A 96 -0.69 -17.66 -21.18
N TRP A 97 -0.22 -17.28 -19.99
CA TRP A 97 -0.99 -17.49 -18.76
C TRP A 97 -2.22 -16.57 -18.75
N ASN A 98 -3.26 -17.02 -18.04
CA ASN A 98 -4.44 -16.21 -17.84
C ASN A 98 -4.07 -14.92 -17.08
N GLU A 99 -4.24 -13.78 -17.74
CA GLU A 99 -3.89 -12.45 -17.22
C GLU A 99 -4.48 -12.19 -15.84
N TYR A 100 -5.74 -12.56 -15.61
CA TYR A 100 -6.41 -12.37 -14.31
C TYR A 100 -5.73 -13.17 -13.19
N LEU A 101 -5.24 -14.38 -13.50
CA LEU A 101 -4.58 -15.23 -12.52
C LEU A 101 -3.19 -14.69 -12.18
N VAL A 102 -2.45 -14.20 -13.18
CA VAL A 102 -1.13 -13.57 -12.98
C VAL A 102 -1.28 -12.30 -12.14
N THR A 103 -2.25 -11.44 -12.45
CA THR A 103 -2.53 -10.21 -11.67
C THR A 103 -2.98 -10.53 -10.25
N PHE A 104 -3.80 -11.57 -10.05
CA PHE A 104 -4.19 -12.00 -8.71
C PHE A 104 -2.99 -12.48 -7.87
N ILE A 105 -2.11 -13.28 -8.48
CA ILE A 105 -0.86 -13.71 -7.84
C ILE A 105 0.03 -12.50 -7.51
N ASN A 106 0.16 -11.54 -8.43
CA ASN A 106 0.92 -10.32 -8.22
C ASN A 106 0.37 -9.49 -7.06
N LEU A 107 -0.96 -9.35 -6.97
CA LEU A 107 -1.62 -8.66 -5.87
C LEU A 107 -1.38 -9.37 -4.53
N PHE A 108 -1.43 -10.70 -4.52
CA PHE A 108 -1.15 -11.51 -3.33
C PHE A 108 0.30 -11.35 -2.87
N PHE A 109 1.26 -11.43 -3.79
CA PHE A 109 2.67 -11.20 -3.48
C PHE A 109 2.94 -9.76 -3.06
N ASN A 110 2.31 -8.78 -3.71
CA ASN A 110 2.41 -7.37 -3.31
C ASN A 110 1.99 -7.20 -1.85
N LEU A 111 0.83 -7.73 -1.48
CA LEU A 111 0.30 -7.64 -0.13
C LEU A 111 1.19 -8.35 0.90
N ALA A 112 1.66 -9.57 0.60
CA ALA A 112 2.53 -10.34 1.49
C ALA A 112 3.90 -9.66 1.70
N THR A 113 4.48 -9.14 0.63
CA THR A 113 5.82 -8.55 0.65
C THR A 113 5.77 -7.13 1.23
N GLU A 114 4.73 -6.35 0.93
CA GLU A 114 4.48 -5.06 1.57
C GLU A 114 4.24 -5.23 3.07
N TYR A 115 3.43 -6.21 3.50
CA TYR A 115 3.25 -6.51 4.92
C TYR A 115 4.57 -6.85 5.61
N THR A 116 5.39 -7.69 4.98
CA THR A 116 6.70 -8.09 5.50
C THR A 116 7.66 -6.90 5.57
N PHE A 117 7.66 -6.04 4.55
CA PHE A 117 8.47 -4.83 4.49
C PHE A 117 8.04 -3.81 5.56
N GLN A 118 6.74 -3.58 5.71
CA GLN A 118 6.23 -2.70 6.75
C GLN A 118 6.56 -3.25 8.14
N ARG A 119 6.39 -4.56 8.37
CA ARG A 119 6.73 -5.18 9.65
C ARG A 119 8.22 -5.08 9.96
N LEU A 120 9.10 -5.46 9.04
CA LEU A 120 10.54 -5.57 9.30
C LEU A 120 11.30 -4.24 9.14
N VAL A 121 10.95 -3.44 8.14
CA VAL A 121 11.73 -2.26 7.73
C VAL A 121 11.11 -0.96 8.23
N VAL A 122 9.77 -0.87 8.26
CA VAL A 122 9.07 0.34 8.73
C VAL A 122 8.91 0.34 10.24
N TYR A 123 8.37 -0.73 10.81
CA TYR A 123 8.11 -0.85 12.24
C TYR A 123 9.21 -1.59 13.00
N GLY A 124 9.92 -2.52 12.35
CA GLY A 124 11.18 -3.12 12.78
C GLY A 124 11.25 -3.48 14.27
N LYS A 125 12.13 -2.80 15.02
CA LYS A 125 12.37 -3.02 16.45
C LYS A 125 11.43 -2.26 17.39
N ASN A 126 10.54 -1.42 16.88
CA ASN A 126 9.69 -0.52 17.68
C ASN A 126 8.24 -1.01 17.82
N VAL A 127 7.98 -2.26 17.42
CA VAL A 127 6.73 -2.93 17.72
C VAL A 127 6.73 -3.25 19.21
N ASP A 128 5.82 -2.61 19.97
CA ASP A 128 5.64 -2.76 21.42
C ASP A 128 6.65 -2.05 22.35
N GLN A 129 7.19 -0.88 21.97
CA GLN A 129 7.69 0.06 23.00
C GLN A 129 6.51 0.89 23.53
N LYS A 130 6.04 0.52 24.73
CA LYS A 130 5.04 1.26 25.51
C LYS A 130 5.51 2.67 25.86
#